data_AF-B7PZQ1-F1
#
_entry.id   AF-B7PZQ1-F1
#
_cell.length_a   1.000
_cell.length_b   1.000
_cell.length_c   1.000
_cell.angle_alpha   90.00
_cell.angle_beta   90.00
_cell.angle_gamma   90.00
#
_symmetry.space_group_name_H-M   'P 1'
#
loop_
_entity.id
_entity.type
_entity.pdbx_description
1 polymer ?
#
loop_
_entity_poly.entity_id
_entity_poly.type
_entity_poly.pdbx_seq_one_letter_code
_entity_poly.pdbx_strand_id
1 'polypeptide(L)' 'MLSTLALTLCAFGAAQTDKAQPLARNCDPKDQSGLSLYNYTMQDVFENKTIPLSMFRGLVVLLVNVATY' A
#
# COMPACT_ATOMS: atom_id res chain seq x y z
N MET A 1 -63.34 -18.64 -17.80
CA MET A 1 -62.22 -19.50 -18.25
C MET A 1 -61.05 -18.59 -18.60
N LEU A 2 -59.84 -18.95 -18.12
CA LEU A 2 -58.49 -18.74 -18.69
C LEU A 2 -58.26 -17.53 -19.61
N SER A 3 -57.17 -16.77 -19.59
CA SER A 3 -55.87 -16.83 -18.90
C SER A 3 -55.04 -15.65 -19.48
N THR A 4 -54.25 -14.98 -18.63
CA THR A 4 -52.87 -14.42 -18.87
C THR A 4 -52.50 -13.80 -20.24
N LEU A 5 -51.94 -12.59 -20.35
CA LEU A 5 -50.50 -12.21 -20.18
C LEU A 5 -50.37 -10.99 -21.16
N ALA A 6 -49.68 -9.87 -20.93
CA ALA A 6 -48.28 -9.74 -20.62
C ALA A 6 -47.94 -8.31 -20.16
N LEU A 7 -47.21 -8.23 -19.04
CA LEU A 7 -46.40 -7.07 -18.68
C LEU A 7 -45.20 -6.99 -19.63
N THR A 8 -44.93 -5.83 -20.19
CA THR A 8 -43.59 -5.52 -20.72
C THR A 8 -43.03 -4.31 -19.98
N LEU A 9 -42.17 -4.63 -19.01
CA LEU A 9 -41.27 -3.70 -18.32
C LEU A 9 -40.31 -3.09 -19.35
N CYS A 10 -40.26 -1.76 -19.44
CA CYS A 10 -39.08 -1.09 -19.98
C CYS A 10 -38.00 -1.12 -18.90
N ALA A 11 -36.99 -1.96 -19.10
CA ALA A 11 -35.83 -2.04 -18.22
C ALA A 11 -35.04 -0.72 -18.29
N PHE A 12 -35.01 0.01 -17.17
CA PHE A 12 -34.01 1.05 -16.95
C PHE A 12 -32.66 0.36 -16.79
N GLY A 13 -31.82 0.47 -17.81
CA GLY A 13 -30.42 0.06 -17.74
C GLY A 13 -29.68 0.98 -16.77
N ALA A 14 -29.56 0.55 -15.51
CA ALA A 14 -28.60 1.12 -14.58
C ALA A 14 -27.20 0.74 -15.08
N ALA A 15 -26.53 1.65 -15.76
CA ALA A 15 -25.10 1.56 -15.98
C ALA A 15 -24.40 1.72 -14.62
N GLN A 16 -24.20 0.60 -13.92
CA GLN A 16 -23.31 0.54 -12.77
C GLN A 16 -21.89 0.69 -13.29
N THR A 17 -21.34 1.89 -13.17
CA THR A 17 -19.90 2.09 -13.21
C THR A 17 -19.33 1.50 -11.92
N ASP A 18 -18.93 0.23 -11.97
CA ASP A 18 -18.05 -0.34 -10.95
C ASP A 18 -16.71 0.40 -11.01
N LYS A 19 -16.62 1.49 -10.25
CA LYS A 19 -15.32 2.03 -9.85
C LYS A 19 -14.73 0.99 -8.92
N ALA A 20 -13.89 0.11 -9.46
CA ALA A 20 -13.02 -0.76 -8.69
C ALA A 20 -12.18 0.13 -7.77
N GLN A 21 -12.64 0.35 -6.54
CA GLN A 21 -11.82 0.96 -5.50
C GLN A 21 -10.63 0.02 -5.28
N PRO A 22 -9.38 0.51 -5.38
CA PRO A 22 -8.24 -0.31 -5.04
C PRO A 22 -8.44 -0.78 -3.59
N LEU A 23 -8.39 -2.09 -3.38
CA LEU A 23 -8.51 -2.72 -2.06
C LEU A 23 -7.65 -1.95 -1.09
N ALA A 24 -8.28 -1.34 -0.08
CA ALA A 24 -7.57 -0.64 0.98
C ALA A 24 -6.61 -1.66 1.62
N ARG A 25 -5.32 -1.55 1.29
CA ARG A 25 -4.31 -2.32 2.00
C ARG A 25 -4.37 -1.83 3.44
N ASN A 26 -4.84 -2.70 4.33
CA ASN A 26 -4.52 -2.58 5.74
C ASN A 26 -3.01 -2.67 5.82
N CYS A 27 -2.36 -1.51 5.89
CA CYS A 27 -1.00 -1.42 6.37
C CYS A 27 -1.09 -1.79 7.84
N ASP A 28 -0.94 -3.07 8.16
CA ASP A 28 -0.62 -3.48 9.52
C ASP A 28 0.88 -3.25 9.69
N PRO A 29 1.31 -2.19 10.39
CA PRO A 29 2.73 -1.92 10.63
C PRO A 29 3.35 -2.93 11.60
N LYS A 30 2.60 -3.96 12.05
CA LYS A 30 3.18 -5.12 12.72
C LYS A 30 4.00 -5.91 11.71
N ASP A 31 5.20 -5.41 11.49
CA ASP A 31 6.31 -6.13 10.88
C ASP A 31 6.63 -7.34 11.78
N GLN A 32 5.95 -8.45 11.51
CA GLN A 32 6.07 -9.72 12.26
C GLN A 32 7.44 -10.40 12.02
N SER A 33 8.32 -9.80 11.24
CA SER A 33 9.60 -10.38 10.83
C SER A 33 10.71 -10.24 11.88
N GLY A 34 10.56 -9.37 12.89
CA GLY A 34 11.64 -9.02 13.82
C GLY A 34 12.83 -8.29 13.16
N LEU A 35 12.78 -8.10 11.83
CA LEU A 35 13.81 -7.47 11.01
C LEU A 35 13.42 -6.01 10.79
N SER A 36 13.54 -5.20 11.85
CA SER A 36 13.30 -3.77 11.76
C SER A 36 14.53 -3.02 11.27
N LEU A 37 14.34 -2.08 10.33
CA LEU A 37 15.39 -1.13 9.91
C LEU A 37 16.08 -0.45 11.11
N TYR A 38 15.34 -0.22 12.20
CA TYR A 38 15.84 0.45 13.41
C TYR A 38 16.92 -0.33 14.17
N ASN A 39 17.14 -1.60 13.84
CA ASN A 39 18.20 -2.43 14.44
C ASN A 39 19.57 -2.27 13.75
N TYR A 40 19.66 -1.47 12.69
CA TYR A 40 20.87 -1.29 11.90
C TYR A 40 21.51 0.10 12.08
N THR A 41 22.79 0.17 11.74
CA THR A 41 23.57 1.41 11.71
C THR A 41 24.28 1.53 10.36
N MET A 42 24.62 2.76 9.96
CA MET A 42 25.42 3.05 8.78
C MET A 42 26.55 4.01 9.14
N GLN A 43 27.70 3.90 8.49
CA GLN A 43 28.72 4.93 8.59
C GLN A 43 28.40 6.08 7.62
N ASP A 44 28.76 7.30 8.01
CA ASP A 44 28.78 8.42 7.08
C ASP A 44 29.88 8.24 6.02
N VAL A 45 29.84 9.08 4.98
CA VAL A 45 30.75 8.98 3.83
C VAL A 45 32.22 9.17 4.24
N PHE A 46 32.48 9.84 5.36
CA PHE A 46 33.81 10.08 5.90
C PHE A 46 34.23 9.05 6.97
N GLU A 47 33.40 8.03 7.23
CA GLU A 47 33.59 6.97 8.23
C GLU A 47 33.88 7.49 9.66
N ASN A 48 33.47 8.71 9.97
CA ASN A 48 33.72 9.36 11.27
C ASN A 48 32.48 9.36 12.17
N LYS A 49 31.30 9.07 11.60
CA LYS A 49 30.03 9.05 12.33
C LYS A 49 29.23 7.80 12.01
N THR A 50 28.93 7.05 13.07
CA THR A 50 27.94 5.99 13.03
C THR A 50 26.53 6.59 13.15
N ILE A 51 25.71 6.44 12.12
CA ILE A 51 24.33 6.88 12.02
C ILE A 51 23.40 5.70 12.36
N PRO A 52 22.75 5.68 13.53
CA PRO A 52 21.78 4.64 13.86
C PRO A 52 20.47 4.88 13.12
N LEU A 53 19.97 3.88 12.38
CA LEU A 53 18.74 4.05 11.58
C LEU A 53 17.48 4.19 12.44
N SER A 54 17.57 3.86 13.73
CA SER A 54 16.53 4.13 14.73
C SER A 54 16.17 5.62 14.84
N MET A 55 17.05 6.54 14.43
CA MET A 55 16.76 7.98 14.43
C MET A 55 15.66 8.39 13.45
N PHE A 56 15.38 7.57 12.43
CA PHE A 56 14.35 7.84 11.43
C PHE A 56 12.99 7.23 11.78
N ARG A 57 12.77 6.86 13.04
CA ARG A 57 11.53 6.25 13.48
C ARG A 57 10.33 7.17 13.26
N GLY A 58 9.29 6.63 12.64
CA GLY A 58 8.08 7.39 12.28
C GLY A 58 8.18 8.14 10.95
N LEU A 59 9.30 8.00 10.24
CA LEU A 59 9.48 8.53 8.89
C LEU A 59 9.48 7.41 7.85
N VAL A 60 9.16 7.76 6.60
CA VAL A 60 9.37 6.88 5.45
C VAL A 60 10.82 7.06 4.99
N VAL A 61 11.59 5.97 4.98
CA VAL A 61 13.01 5.97 4.64
C VAL A 61 13.24 5.28 3.30
N LEU A 62 13.99 5.91 2.39
CA LEU A 62 14.43 5.35 1.13
C LEU A 62 15.94 5.08 1.19
N LEU A 63 16.34 3.81 1.05
CA LEU A 63 17.75 3.43 0.94
C LEU A 63 18.13 3.31 -0.54
N VAL A 64 19.17 4.03 -0.96
CA VAL A 64 19.67 4.01 -2.33
C VAL A 64 21.13 3.57 -2.32
N ASN A 65 21.44 2.49 -3.04
CA ASN A 65 22.82 2.08 -3.29
C ASN A 65 23.36 2.89 -4.48
N VAL A 66 24.44 3.63 -4.27
CA VAL A 66 25.06 4.51 -5.27
C VAL A 66 26.49 4.04 -5.52
N ALA A 67 26.92 4.05 -6.78
CA ALA A 67 28.30 3.82 -7.19
C ALA A 67 28.77 4.95 -8.11
N THR A 68 30.04 5.33 -8.01
CA THR A 68 30.70 6.34 -8.88
C THR A 68 31.70 5.64 -9.80
N TYR A 69 31.82 6.14 -11.03
CA TYR A 69 32.75 5.62 -12.05
C TYR A 69 34.15 6.19 -11.91
#